data_AF-A0A7S2NS31-F1
#
_entry.id   AF-A0A7S2NS31-F1
#
_cell.length_a   1.000
_cell.length_b   1.000
_cell.length_c   1.000
_cell.angle_alpha   90.00
_cell.angle_beta   90.00
_cell.angle_gamma   90.00
#
_symmetry.space_group_name_H-M   'P 1'
#
loop_
_entity.id
_entity.type
_entity.pdbx_description
1 polymer ?
#
loop_
_entity_poly.entity_id
_entity_poly.type
_entity_poly.pdbx_seq_one_letter_code
_entity_poly.pdbx_strand_id
1 'polypeptide(L)'
;SNIPAFIRASQELLVLWDENYFSRLWCVYELAVAQSVRIPIRVLPMHVYVLVALGQLYWVAAGMGYLLVTPWDLGSGHFGTLTAGILVFALQAHAGCRLARLYEKLQDQFESFDVRGAAISYESDRSSIYV
;
A
#
# COMPACT_ATOMS: atom_id res chain seq x y z
N SER A 1 -7.71 24.64 9.52
CA SER A 1 -8.18 23.30 9.10
C SER A 1 -8.02 22.35 10.27
N ASN A 2 -9.10 21.73 10.78
CA ASN A 2 -9.11 20.98 12.04
C ASN A 2 -8.64 19.51 11.90
N ILE A 3 -7.53 19.27 11.19
CA ILE A 3 -6.94 17.93 11.03
C ILE A 3 -6.68 17.25 12.37
N PRO A 4 -6.14 17.93 13.41
CA PRO A 4 -5.88 17.27 14.69
C PRO A 4 -7.13 16.85 15.45
N ALA A 5 -8.19 17.66 15.37
CA ALA A 5 -9.47 17.33 15.99
C ALA A 5 -10.13 16.13 15.29
N PHE A 6 -9.99 16.04 13.97
CA PHE A 6 -10.44 14.88 13.20
C PHE A 6 -9.67 13.62 13.59
N ILE A 7 -8.33 13.69 13.65
CA ILE A 7 -7.49 12.56 14.06
C ILE A 7 -7.85 12.13 15.49
N ARG A 8 -7.98 13.05 16.45
CA ARG A 8 -8.40 12.73 17.83
C ARG A 8 -9.75 12.02 17.93
N ALA A 9 -10.66 12.27 16.99
CA ALA A 9 -11.96 11.60 16.93
C ALA A 9 -11.92 10.25 16.18
N SER A 10 -10.83 9.94 15.47
CA SER A 10 -10.68 8.71 14.71
C SER A 10 -10.17 7.55 15.59
N GLN A 11 -10.56 6.32 15.25
CA GLN A 11 -10.09 5.11 15.95
C GLN A 11 -8.79 4.54 15.35
N GLU A 12 -8.51 4.85 14.09
CA GLU A 12 -7.36 4.35 13.34
C GLU A 12 -7.01 5.35 12.23
N LEU A 13 -5.71 5.59 12.00
CA LEU A 13 -5.24 6.39 10.87
C LEU A 13 -4.81 5.43 9.75
N LEU A 14 -5.55 5.46 8.64
CA LEU A 14 -5.22 4.71 7.44
C LEU A 14 -4.33 5.55 6.52
N VAL A 15 -3.07 5.15 6.37
CA VAL A 15 -2.09 5.83 5.52
C VAL A 15 -1.96 5.10 4.20
N LEU A 16 -2.39 5.74 3.12
CA LEU A 16 -2.10 5.30 1.76
C LEU A 16 -0.68 5.75 1.43
N TRP A 17 0.28 4.84 1.61
CA TRP A 17 1.69 5.18 1.48
C TRP A 17 2.17 5.14 0.04
N ASP A 18 2.97 6.15 -0.28
CA ASP A 18 3.72 6.33 -1.51
C ASP A 18 5.15 6.78 -1.14
N GLU A 19 6.12 6.60 -2.04
CA GLU A 19 7.52 6.99 -1.82
C GLU A 19 7.65 8.49 -1.47
N ASN A 20 6.71 9.33 -1.94
CA ASN A 20 6.67 10.76 -1.66
C ASN A 20 5.89 11.11 -0.39
N TYR A 21 5.35 10.16 0.37
CA TYR A 21 4.49 10.44 1.52
C TYR A 21 5.18 11.31 2.57
N PHE A 22 6.41 10.96 2.95
CA PHE A 22 7.21 11.71 3.93
C PHE A 22 7.77 13.05 3.40
N SER A 23 7.74 13.28 2.08
CA SER A 23 8.14 14.58 1.51
C SER A 23 7.07 15.66 1.70
N ARG A 24 5.82 15.25 1.97
CA ARG A 24 4.68 16.17 2.08
C ARG A 24 4.48 16.55 3.54
N LEU A 25 4.61 17.83 3.82
CA LEU A 25 4.55 18.40 5.17
C LEU A 25 3.24 18.07 5.92
N TRP A 26 2.12 17.99 5.19
CA TRP A 26 0.82 17.62 5.77
C TRP A 26 0.75 16.16 6.28
N CYS A 27 1.43 15.21 5.61
CA CYS A 27 1.43 13.78 5.95
C CYS A 27 2.24 13.53 7.21
N VAL A 28 3.37 14.24 7.31
CA VAL A 28 4.24 14.28 8.49
C VAL A 28 3.49 14.85 9.68
N TYR A 29 2.68 15.90 9.47
CA TYR A 29 1.84 16.47 10.51
C TYR A 29 0.75 15.52 11.00
N GLU A 30 0.04 14.86 10.09
CA GLU A 30 -0.99 13.85 10.42
C GLU A 30 -0.39 12.68 11.22
N LEU A 31 0.78 12.19 10.82
CA LEU A 31 1.53 11.17 11.54
C LEU A 31 1.92 11.61 12.95
N ALA A 32 2.45 12.83 13.09
CA ALA A 32 2.86 13.39 14.37
C ALA A 32 1.68 13.49 15.35
N VAL A 33 0.51 13.91 14.87
CA VAL A 33 -0.72 13.96 15.69
C VAL A 33 -1.23 12.55 16.02
N ALA A 34 -1.26 11.63 15.06
CA ALA A 34 -1.71 10.27 15.34
C ALA A 34 -0.80 9.58 16.38
N GLN A 35 0.51 9.84 16.32
CA GLN A 35 1.46 9.36 17.31
C GLN A 35 1.28 10.02 18.68
N SER A 36 0.99 11.33 18.75
CA SER A 36 0.76 12.01 20.03
C SER A 36 -0.50 11.54 20.73
N VAL A 37 -1.55 11.22 19.97
CA VAL A 37 -2.82 10.69 20.49
C VAL A 37 -2.80 9.15 20.66
N ARG A 38 -1.70 8.48 20.24
CA ARG A 38 -1.50 7.01 20.29
C ARG A 38 -2.58 6.22 19.53
N ILE A 39 -3.01 6.73 18.40
CA ILE A 39 -3.96 6.05 17.52
C ILE A 39 -3.20 5.04 16.66
N PRO A 40 -3.72 3.81 16.45
CA PRO A 40 -3.09 2.85 15.56
C PRO A 40 -2.99 3.39 14.14
N ILE A 41 -1.81 3.24 13.52
CA ILE A 41 -1.54 3.67 12.14
C ILE A 41 -1.46 2.41 11.27
N ARG A 42 -2.35 2.29 10.28
CA ARG A 42 -2.33 1.21 9.31
C ARG A 42 -1.91 1.72 7.96
N VAL A 43 -0.86 1.13 7.41
CA VAL A 43 -0.32 1.54 6.12
C VAL A 43 -0.78 0.58 5.02
N LEU A 44 -1.35 1.14 3.95
CA LEU A 44 -1.79 0.40 2.77
C LEU A 44 -1.00 0.80 1.53
N PRO A 45 -0.18 -0.11 0.96
CA PRO A 45 0.54 0.15 -0.29
C PRO A 45 -0.40 0.03 -1.50
N MET A 46 -0.77 1.16 -2.11
CA MET A 46 -1.81 1.22 -3.14
C MET A 46 -1.46 0.41 -4.42
N HIS A 47 -0.20 0.43 -4.86
CA HIS A 47 0.20 -0.17 -6.14
C HIS A 47 0.08 -1.71 -6.19
N VAL A 48 0.20 -2.38 -5.03
CA VAL A 48 0.26 -3.84 -4.99
C VAL A 48 -1.11 -4.45 -5.07
N TYR A 49 -2.11 -3.84 -4.42
CA TYR A 49 -3.49 -4.30 -4.52
C TYR A 49 -4.01 -4.23 -5.96
N VAL A 50 -3.66 -3.19 -6.70
CA VAL A 50 -4.03 -3.06 -8.12
C VAL A 50 -3.37 -4.14 -8.97
N LEU A 51 -2.07 -4.38 -8.79
CA LEU A 51 -1.34 -5.43 -9.52
C LEU A 51 -1.89 -6.84 -9.23
N VAL A 52 -2.17 -7.14 -7.95
CA VAL A 52 -2.77 -8.41 -7.55
C VAL A 52 -4.18 -8.54 -8.12
N ALA A 53 -5.01 -7.49 -8.04
CA ALA A 53 -6.38 -7.51 -8.58
C ALA A 53 -6.39 -7.73 -10.10
N LEU A 54 -5.51 -7.05 -10.84
CA LEU A 54 -5.37 -7.24 -12.29
C LEU A 54 -4.90 -8.65 -12.63
N GLY A 55 -3.95 -9.21 -11.87
CA GLY A 55 -3.50 -10.58 -12.03
C GLY A 55 -4.61 -11.61 -11.75
N GLN A 56 -5.42 -11.39 -10.72
CA GLN A 56 -6.57 -12.24 -10.40
C GLN A 56 -7.65 -12.16 -11.49
N LEU A 57 -7.95 -10.95 -11.98
CA LEU A 57 -8.90 -10.75 -13.08
C LEU A 57 -8.42 -11.48 -14.35
N TYR A 58 -7.13 -11.39 -14.68
CA TYR A 58 -6.54 -12.14 -15.77
C TYR A 58 -6.71 -13.64 -15.61
N TRP A 59 -6.43 -14.19 -14.42
CA TRP A 59 -6.59 -15.62 -14.14
C TRP A 59 -8.03 -16.11 -14.29
N VAL A 60 -9.00 -15.35 -13.80
CA VAL A 60 -10.43 -15.68 -13.96
C VAL A 60 -10.82 -15.64 -15.43
N ALA A 61 -10.39 -14.63 -16.18
CA ALA A 61 -10.68 -14.51 -17.61
C ALA A 61 -10.03 -15.64 -18.42
N ALA A 62 -8.77 -15.96 -18.15
CA ALA A 62 -8.02 -17.03 -18.81
C ALA A 62 -8.61 -18.41 -18.48
N GLY A 63 -8.97 -18.66 -17.22
CA GLY A 63 -9.64 -19.88 -16.78
C GLY A 63 -11.01 -20.06 -17.44
N MET A 64 -11.80 -18.99 -17.54
CA MET A 64 -13.09 -19.01 -18.23
C MET A 64 -12.93 -19.25 -19.73
N GLY A 65 -11.97 -18.59 -20.38
CA GLY A 65 -11.64 -18.84 -21.78
C GLY A 65 -11.20 -20.29 -22.02
N TYR A 66 -10.38 -20.84 -21.13
CA TYR A 66 -9.96 -22.23 -21.18
C TYR A 66 -11.15 -23.20 -21.09
N LEU A 67 -12.06 -23.02 -20.12
CA LEU A 67 -13.25 -23.88 -19.98
C LEU A 67 -14.15 -23.85 -21.23
N LEU A 68 -14.23 -22.72 -21.92
CA LEU A 68 -15.02 -22.58 -23.15
C LEU A 68 -14.38 -23.27 -24.36
N VAL A 69 -13.04 -23.32 -24.41
CA VAL A 69 -12.29 -23.88 -25.55
C VAL A 69 -11.98 -25.38 -25.38
N THR A 70 -11.77 -25.84 -24.15
CA THR A 70 -11.47 -27.26 -23.83
C THR A 70 -12.41 -28.31 -24.44
N PRO A 71 -13.74 -28.10 -24.57
CA PRO A 71 -14.59 -29.10 -25.21
C PRO A 71 -14.33 -29.28 -26.72
N TRP A 72 -13.60 -28.35 -27.36
CA TRP A 72 -13.32 -28.36 -28.80
C TRP A 72 -11.85 -28.64 -29.15
N ASP A 73 -10.94 -28.56 -28.17
CA ASP A 73 -9.50 -28.74 -28.38
C ASP A 73 -8.88 -29.53 -27.22
N LEU A 74 -8.38 -30.74 -27.51
CA LEU A 74 -8.02 -31.76 -26.51
C LEU A 74 -6.56 -31.67 -26.00
N GLY A 75 -5.73 -30.73 -26.48
CA GLY A 75 -4.30 -30.76 -26.14
C GLY A 75 -3.53 -29.45 -26.21
N SER A 76 -3.83 -28.56 -27.16
CA SER A 76 -2.99 -27.37 -27.39
C SER A 76 -3.20 -26.26 -26.36
N GLY A 77 -4.44 -26.07 -25.90
CA GLY A 77 -4.83 -25.02 -24.95
C GLY A 77 -4.22 -25.16 -23.55
N HIS A 78 -3.89 -26.38 -23.12
CA HIS A 78 -3.34 -26.66 -21.78
C HIS A 78 -1.91 -26.11 -21.60
N PHE A 79 -1.06 -26.24 -22.62
CA PHE A 79 0.32 -25.76 -22.53
C PHE A 79 0.39 -24.23 -22.58
N GLY A 80 -0.49 -23.59 -23.37
CA GLY A 80 -0.57 -22.13 -23.45
C GLY A 80 -1.00 -21.48 -22.14
N THR A 81 -1.99 -22.05 -21.44
CA THR A 81 -2.45 -21.51 -20.15
C THR A 81 -1.43 -21.70 -19.04
N LEU A 82 -0.75 -22.86 -18.98
CA LEU A 82 0.31 -23.11 -18.00
C LEU A 82 1.49 -22.15 -18.19
N THR A 83 1.96 -21.96 -19.43
CA THR A 83 3.08 -21.07 -19.73
C THR A 83 2.76 -19.61 -19.43
N ALA A 84 1.55 -19.15 -19.79
CA ALA A 84 1.10 -17.80 -19.45
C ALA A 84 0.96 -17.60 -17.93
N GLY A 85 0.51 -18.64 -17.21
CA GLY A 85 0.41 -18.63 -15.77
C GLY A 85 1.74 -18.42 -15.05
N ILE A 86 2.81 -19.08 -15.52
CA ILE A 86 4.16 -18.93 -14.95
C ILE A 86 4.62 -17.47 -15.02
N LEU A 87 4.39 -16.78 -16.14
CA LEU A 87 4.77 -15.38 -16.30
C LEU A 87 4.01 -14.46 -15.33
N VAL A 88 2.71 -14.70 -15.15
CA VAL A 88 1.89 -13.93 -14.20
C VAL A 88 2.34 -14.15 -12.76
N PHE A 89 2.60 -15.40 -12.36
CA PHE A 89 3.12 -15.70 -11.03
C PHE A 89 4.52 -15.09 -10.81
N ALA A 90 5.39 -15.12 -11.81
CA ALA A 90 6.70 -14.47 -11.72
C ALA A 90 6.59 -12.94 -11.54
N LEU A 91 5.68 -12.30 -12.28
CA LEU A 91 5.39 -10.87 -12.12
C LEU A 91 4.80 -10.54 -10.75
N GLN A 92 3.87 -11.37 -10.26
CA GLN A 92 3.29 -11.21 -8.92
C GLN A 92 4.35 -11.42 -7.83
N ALA A 93 5.20 -12.43 -7.96
CA ALA A 93 6.30 -12.67 -7.04
C ALA A 93 7.29 -11.49 -7.04
N HIS A 94 7.65 -10.97 -8.22
CA HIS A 94 8.51 -9.80 -8.33
C HIS A 94 7.88 -8.56 -7.68
N ALA A 95 6.59 -8.30 -7.92
CA ALA A 95 5.85 -7.23 -7.28
C ALA A 95 5.77 -7.40 -5.76
N GLY A 96 5.57 -8.63 -5.28
CA GLY A 96 5.59 -8.98 -3.86
C GLY A 96 6.95 -8.76 -3.20
N CYS A 97 8.04 -9.15 -3.87
CA CYS A 97 9.40 -8.85 -3.40
C CYS A 97 9.67 -7.35 -3.36
N ARG A 98 9.22 -6.59 -4.37
CA ARG A 98 9.31 -5.13 -4.35
C ARG A 98 8.51 -4.55 -3.18
N LEU A 99 7.32 -5.09 -2.90
CA LEU A 99 6.53 -4.67 -1.75
C LEU A 99 7.24 -4.93 -0.43
N ALA A 100 7.80 -6.13 -0.24
CA ALA A 100 8.51 -6.47 0.99
C ALA A 100 9.64 -5.46 1.27
N ARG A 101 10.42 -5.12 0.25
CA ARG A 101 11.48 -4.09 0.36
C ARG A 101 10.94 -2.69 0.65
N LEU A 102 9.79 -2.33 0.05
CA LEU A 102 9.14 -1.04 0.34
C LEU A 102 8.60 -1.00 1.77
N TYR A 103 8.09 -2.13 2.27
CA TYR A 103 7.60 -2.25 3.64
C TYR A 103 8.75 -2.17 4.65
N GLU A 104 9.89 -2.81 4.38
CA GLU A 104 11.11 -2.65 5.18
C GLU A 104 11.55 -1.19 5.24
N LYS A 105 11.67 -0.52 4.09
CA LYS A 105 12.01 0.91 4.04
C LYS A 105 11.01 1.78 4.79
N LEU A 106 9.73 1.46 4.69
CA LEU A 106 8.68 2.16 5.41
C LEU A 106 8.86 2.00 6.90
N GLN A 107 9.14 0.79 7.38
CA GLN A 107 9.39 0.53 8.78
C GLN A 107 10.62 1.30 9.27
N ASP A 108 11.71 1.30 8.51
CA ASP A 108 12.91 2.10 8.80
C ASP A 108 12.59 3.61 8.87
N GLN A 109 11.74 4.11 7.95
CA GLN A 109 11.29 5.50 7.94
C GLN A 109 10.44 5.82 9.17
N PHE A 110 9.57 4.92 9.60
CA PHE A 110 8.78 5.09 10.82
C PHE A 110 9.62 5.03 12.09
N GLU A 111 10.61 4.14 12.16
CA GLU A 111 11.51 4.02 13.31
C GLU A 111 12.44 5.24 13.43
N SER A 112 12.89 5.78 12.31
CA SER A 112 13.69 7.02 12.26
C SER A 112 12.84 8.30 12.33
N PHE A 113 11.50 8.19 12.27
CA PHE A 113 10.61 9.33 12.33
C PHE A 113 10.54 9.89 13.76
N ASP A 114 11.24 11.00 13.99
CA ASP A 114 11.12 11.77 15.22
C ASP A 114 10.13 12.93 15.04
N VAL A 115 9.08 12.94 15.86
CA VAL A 115 8.10 14.02 15.98
C VAL A 115 8.78 15.37 16.24
N ARG A 116 9.93 15.39 16.91
CA ARG A 116 10.70 16.61 17.20
C ARG A 116 11.49 17.12 15.99
N GLY A 117 11.91 16.21 15.11
CA GLY A 117 12.64 16.49 13.87
C GLY A 117 11.73 16.78 12.66
N ALA A 118 10.43 16.50 12.78
CA ALA A 118 9.44 16.84 11.77
C ALA A 118 9.52 18.35 11.45
N ALA A 119 9.76 18.68 10.18
CA ALA A 119 9.78 20.04 9.66
C ALA A 119 8.37 20.64 9.68
N ILE A 120 7.84 20.92 10.87
CA ILE A 120 6.58 21.60 11.06
C ILE A 120 6.84 23.07 10.79
N SER A 121 6.28 23.61 9.71
CA SER A 121 6.56 24.98 9.25
C SER A 121 6.11 26.07 10.23
N TYR A 122 5.20 25.76 11.16
CA TYR A 122 4.63 26.72 12.10
C TYR A 122 4.72 26.23 13.55
N GLU A 123 5.30 27.02 14.45
CA GLU A 123 5.33 26.74 15.90
C GLU A 123 3.93 26.69 16.53
N SER A 124 2.94 27.40 15.96
CA SER A 124 1.53 27.30 16.38
C SER A 124 1.00 25.87 16.23
N ASP A 125 1.42 25.16 15.20
CA ASP A 125 0.95 23.79 14.93
C ASP A 125 1.62 22.77 15.85
N ARG A 126 2.87 23.05 16.30
CA ARG A 126 3.54 22.28 17.36
C ARG A 126 2.75 22.35 18.67
N SER A 127 2.26 23.52 19.04
CA SER A 127 1.47 23.66 20.27
C SER A 127 0.20 22.80 20.28
N SER A 128 -0.36 22.49 19.11
CA SER A 128 -1.57 21.66 18.99
C SER A 128 -1.32 20.16 19.16
N ILE A 129 -0.07 19.70 18.99
CA ILE A 129 0.35 18.30 19.11
C ILE A 129 0.64 17.92 20.57
N TYR A 130 1.15 18.87 21.36
CA TYR A 130 1.55 18.68 22.76
C TYR A 130 0.45 18.98 23.80
N VAL A 131 -0.76 19.32 23.33
CA VAL A 131 -1.95 19.53 24.18
C VAL A 131 -2.73 18.23 24.34
#